data_AF-A0AA42T7B5-F1
#
_entry.id   AF-A0AA42T7B5-F1
#
_cell.length_a   1.000
_cell.length_b   1.000
_cell.length_c   1.000
_cell.angle_alpha   90.00
_cell.angle_beta   90.00
_cell.angle_gamma   90.00
#
_symmetry.space_group_name_H-M   'P 1'
#
loop_
_entity.id
_entity.type
_entity.pdbx_description
1 polymer ?
#
loop_
_entity_poly.entity_id
_entity_poly.type
_entity_poly.pdbx_seq_one_letter_code
_entity_poly.pdbx_strand_id
1 'polypeptide(L)' 'MREHPTMASHRLDLSSICDICGKARSTRKHARCSRIRQKTKQAEWETLQAEKAAAREARGRRYAR' A
#
# COMPACT_ATOMS: atom_id res chain seq x y z
N MET A 1 -3.92 4.49 17.05
CA MET A 1 -2.77 4.68 16.13
C MET A 1 -3.27 4.29 14.76
N ARG A 2 -3.09 5.07 13.67
CA ARG A 2 -3.58 4.66 12.35
C ARG A 2 -2.79 3.43 11.87
N GLU A 3 -3.39 2.24 11.87
CA GLU A 3 -2.74 1.00 11.40
C GLU A 3 -2.67 0.87 9.88
N HIS A 4 -3.30 1.77 9.12
CA HIS A 4 -3.24 1.74 7.66
C HIS A 4 -2.47 2.95 7.12
N PRO A 5 -1.58 2.74 6.13
CA PRO A 5 -0.88 3.84 5.49
C PRO A 5 -1.92 4.80 4.91
N THR A 6 -1.73 6.11 5.11
CA THR A 6 -2.51 7.13 4.42
C THR A 6 -2.46 6.78 2.93
N MET A 7 -3.64 6.64 2.31
CA MET A 7 -3.72 6.60 0.86
C MET A 7 -3.08 7.91 0.42
N ALA A 8 -1.90 7.84 -0.20
CA ALA A 8 -1.20 9.01 -0.70
C ALA A 8 -2.07 9.60 -1.81
N SER A 9 -3.02 10.43 -1.42
CA SER A 9 -3.88 11.22 -2.28
C SER A 9 -3.26 12.59 -2.55
N HIS A 10 -2.00 12.81 -2.16
CA HIS A 10 -1.32 14.07 -2.42
C HIS A 10 -0.65 14.04 -3.79
N ARG A 11 -1.33 14.71 -4.72
CA ARG A 11 -0.94 15.03 -6.09
C ARG A 11 0.39 15.77 -6.10
N LEU A 12 1.30 15.35 -6.99
CA LEU A 12 2.19 16.24 -7.76
C LEU A 12 2.75 15.49 -8.99
N ASP A 13 2.91 14.16 -8.94
CA ASP A 13 3.33 13.34 -10.09
C ASP A 13 2.45 12.09 -10.27
N LEU A 14 1.15 12.30 -10.47
CA LEU A 14 0.29 11.21 -10.90
C LEU A 14 0.13 11.33 -12.42
N SER A 15 0.89 10.55 -13.18
CA SER A 15 0.87 10.58 -14.65
C SER A 15 -0.57 10.60 -15.18
N SER A 16 -0.84 11.40 -16.20
CA SER A 16 -2.19 11.55 -16.79
C SER A 16 -2.76 10.23 -17.31
N ILE A 17 -1.91 9.23 -17.51
CA ILE A 17 -2.26 7.87 -17.94
C ILE A 17 -2.30 6.92 -16.74
N CYS A 18 -3.31 6.04 -16.72
CA CYS A 18 -3.43 4.98 -15.74
C CYS A 18 -2.46 3.83 -16.08
N ASP A 19 -1.56 3.52 -15.16
CA ASP A 19 -0.64 2.36 -15.15
C ASP A 19 -1.33 1.01 -15.33
N ILE A 20 -2.59 0.86 -14.89
CA ILE A 20 -3.29 -0.44 -14.95
C ILE A 20 -3.97 -0.68 -16.31
N CYS A 21 -4.54 0.37 -16.90
CA CYS A 21 -5.37 0.22 -18.10
C CYS A 21 -4.88 1.02 -19.31
N GLY A 22 -3.79 1.77 -19.17
CA GLY A 22 -3.20 2.60 -20.24
C GLY A 22 -4.06 3.77 -20.70
N LYS A 23 -5.22 4.02 -20.08
CA LYS A 23 -6.14 5.10 -20.46
C LYS A 23 -5.88 6.35 -19.64
N ALA A 24 -6.27 7.50 -20.18
CA ALA A 24 -6.21 8.76 -19.44
C ALA A 24 -7.06 8.67 -18.16
N ARG A 25 -6.48 9.01 -17.00
CA ARG A 25 -7.10 8.97 -15.67
C ARG A 25 -8.33 9.89 -15.55
N SER A 26 -8.44 10.88 -16.44
CA SER A 26 -9.62 11.74 -16.61
C SER A 26 -10.87 10.98 -17.06
N THR A 27 -10.72 9.79 -17.65
CA THR A 27 -11.88 8.98 -18.03
C THR A 27 -12.58 8.40 -16.78
N ARG A 28 -13.92 8.43 -16.75
CA ARG A 28 -14.72 8.05 -15.56
C ARG A 28 -14.67 6.54 -15.20
N LYS A 29 -13.94 5.70 -15.93
CA LYS A 29 -14.01 4.23 -15.85
C LYS A 29 -12.92 3.58 -14.96
N HIS A 30 -12.45 4.26 -13.91
CA HIS A 30 -11.31 3.80 -13.08
C HIS A 30 -11.66 3.10 -11.78
N ALA A 31 -12.94 2.82 -11.48
CA ALA A 31 -13.32 2.16 -10.24
C ALA A 31 -12.61 0.79 -10.05
N ARG A 32 -12.53 -0.02 -11.11
CA ARG A 32 -11.82 -1.30 -11.10
C ARG A 32 -10.31 -1.13 -10.88
N CYS A 33 -9.70 -0.17 -11.57
CA CYS A 33 -8.26 0.12 -11.44
C CYS A 33 -7.93 0.58 -10.02
N SER A 34 -8.77 1.45 -9.44
CA SER A 34 -8.61 1.91 -8.05
C SER A 34 -8.65 0.73 -7.07
N ARG A 35 -9.60 -0.18 -7.23
CA ARG A 35 -9.71 -1.38 -6.39
C ARG A 35 -8.48 -2.28 -6.48
N ILE A 36 -7.91 -2.43 -7.68
CA ILE A 36 -6.66 -3.19 -7.88
C ILE A 36 -5.51 -2.52 -7.11
N ARG A 37 -5.34 -1.20 -7.22
CA ARG A 37 -4.30 -0.47 -6.46
C ARG A 37 -4.47 -0.60 -4.95
N GLN A 38 -5.71 -0.55 -4.48
CA GLN A 38 -5.99 -0.73 -3.05
C GLN A 38 -5.58 -2.14 -2.59
N LYS A 39 -5.87 -3.17 -3.40
CA LYS A 39 -5.45 -4.55 -3.11
C LYS A 39 -3.94 -4.75 -3.12
N THR A 40 -3.24 -4.21 -4.13
CA THR A 40 -1.77 -4.34 -4.19
C THR A 40 -1.10 -3.66 -2.99
N LYS A 41 -1.53 -2.45 -2.65
CA LYS A 41 -1.02 -1.73 -1.48
C LYS A 41 -1.34 -2.44 -0.16
N GLN A 42 -2.49 -3.11 -0.08
CA GLN A 42 -2.85 -3.91 1.09
C GLN A 42 -1.95 -5.15 1.20
N ALA A 43 -1.65 -5.83 0.09
CA ALA A 43 -0.71 -6.94 0.07
C ALA A 43 0.72 -6.49 0.45
N GLU A 44 1.20 -5.38 -0.10
CA GLU A 44 2.48 -4.76 0.29
C GLU A 44 2.52 -4.40 1.79
N TRP A 45 1.38 -3.95 2.34
CA TRP A 45 1.28 -3.67 3.76
C TRP A 45 1.34 -4.95 4.60
N GLU A 46 0.66 -6.01 4.18
CA GLU A 46 0.68 -7.32 4.83
C GLU A 46 2.09 -7.91 4.85
N THR A 47 2.84 -7.81 3.74
CA THR A 47 4.24 -8.29 3.69
C THR A 47 5.12 -7.48 4.65
N LEU A 48 5.01 -6.15 4.66
CA LEU A 48 5.78 -5.30 5.59
C LEU A 48 5.45 -5.59 7.06
N GLN A 49 4.20 -5.91 7.36
CA GLN A 49 3.80 -6.27 8.73
C GLN A 49 4.29 -7.67 9.11
N ALA A 50 4.29 -8.63 8.19
CA ALA A 50 4.88 -9.95 8.39
C ALA A 50 6.39 -9.86 8.64
N GLU A 51 7.11 -9.04 7.86
CA GLU A 51 8.54 -8.78 8.08
C GLU A 51 8.81 -8.13 9.44
N LYS A 52 7.99 -7.16 9.86
CA LYS A 52 8.09 -6.56 11.20
C LYS A 52 7.77 -7.56 12.31
N ALA A 53 6.81 -8.45 12.11
CA ALA A 53 6.48 -9.51 13.07
C ALA A 53 7.66 -10.50 13.20
N ALA A 54 8.20 -10.96 12.07
CA ALA A 54 9.38 -11.82 12.05
C ALA A 54 10.60 -11.13 12.69
N ALA A 55 10.83 -9.84 12.41
CA ALA A 55 11.90 -9.07 13.06
C ALA A 55 11.68 -8.89 14.57
N ARG A 56 10.42 -8.81 15.02
CA ARG A 56 10.06 -8.74 16.45
C ARG A 56 10.31 -10.07 17.14
N GLU A 57 9.96 -11.18 16.51
CA GLU A 57 10.21 -12.54 17.01
C GLU A 57 11.72 -12.84 17.05
N ALA A 58 12.44 -12.55 15.97
CA ALA A 58 13.88 -12.75 15.86
C ALA A 58 14.69 -11.89 16.85
N ARG A 59 14.21 -10.68 17.19
CA ARG A 59 14.86 -9.83 18.19
C ARG A 59 14.77 -10.38 19.62
N GLY A 60 14.01 -11.46 19.85
CA GLY A 60 13.82 -12.06 21.17
C GLY A 60 13.21 -11.09 22.17
N ARG A 61 12.72 -11.60 23.30
CA ARG A 61 12.36 -10.75 24.44
C ARG A 61 13.65 -10.12 24.98
N ARG A 62 14.03 -8.95 24.46
CA ARG A 62 15.16 -8.14 24.97
C ARG A 62 15.03 -7.74 26.45
N TYR A 63 13.90 -8.06 27.09
CA TYR A 63 13.61 -7.81 28.49
C TYR A 63 13.25 -9.11 29.23
N ALA A 64 14.08 -10.15 29.09
CA ALA A 64 14.21 -11.17 30.12
C ALA A 64 15.43 -10.79 30.97
N ARG A 65 15.22 -9.93 31.96
CA ARG A 65 16.22 -9.64 32.99
C ARG A 65 15.51 -9.34 34.30
#